data_AF-V3ZWI4-F1
#
_entry.id   AF-V3ZWI4-F1
#
_cell.length_a   1.000
_cell.length_b   1.000
_cell.length_c   1.000
_cell.angle_alpha   90.00
_cell.angle_beta   90.00
_cell.angle_gamma   90.00
#
_symmetry.space_group_name_H-M   'P 1'
#
loop_
_entity.id
_entity.type
_entity.pdbx_description
1 polymer ?
#
loop_
_entity_poly.entity_id
_entity_poly.type
_entity_poly.pdbx_seq_one_letter_code
_entity_poly.pdbx_strand_id
1 'polypeptide(L)'
;SEDCLYLNIFAPNTGTSNPNLYPVLVFIHGGGWIMGSSIQYPAMFLAERQVVVVTINYRLNALGFLSTGDVNAPGNYGLWDQLKALEFIKRNIKSFRGNPQKITIMGQSTGAASVGHHIVSPRSVDLFQRAIMLSGSDLSEWSTVKKVDSIKYAKALAYEIGCPVDDMERLVDCLRYYRTYNEIVNASMRVSLLVNGNIVGVDYAFLPDHPADIRLQGRHKHIKVICGIVEHEGSFFI
;
A
#
# COMPACT_ATOMS: atom_id res chain seq x y z
N SER A 1 -7.67 13.31 8.51
CA SER A 1 -8.87 13.24 7.65
C SER A 1 -8.96 11.83 7.09
N GLU A 2 -10.16 11.24 7.04
CA GLU A 2 -10.40 9.97 6.33
C GLU A 2 -10.50 10.17 4.81
N ASP A 3 -10.92 11.36 4.39
CA ASP A 3 -10.79 11.81 3.01
C ASP A 3 -9.31 12.12 2.74
N CYS A 4 -8.58 11.08 2.32
CA CYS A 4 -7.13 11.08 2.15
C CYS A 4 -6.67 10.46 0.83
N LEU A 5 -7.58 9.88 0.03
CA LEU A 5 -7.27 9.16 -1.21
C LEU A 5 -6.97 10.11 -2.38
N TYR A 6 -5.92 10.89 -2.19
CA TYR A 6 -5.37 11.85 -3.14
C TYR A 6 -4.01 11.38 -3.66
N LEU A 7 -3.63 11.92 -4.80
CA LEU A 7 -2.29 11.77 -5.36
C LEU A 7 -1.79 13.10 -5.88
N ASN A 8 -0.46 13.27 -5.90
CA ASN A 8 0.20 14.43 -6.47
C ASN A 8 0.89 14.04 -7.76
N ILE A 9 0.79 14.87 -8.80
CA ILE A 9 1.46 14.64 -10.09
C ILE A 9 2.46 15.77 -10.34
N PHE A 10 3.72 15.40 -10.50
CA PHE A 10 4.81 16.29 -10.85
C PHE A 10 5.22 15.97 -12.29
N ALA A 11 4.95 16.88 -13.22
CA ALA A 11 5.26 16.71 -14.63
C ALA A 11 6.41 17.64 -15.07
N PRO A 12 7.27 17.21 -16.01
CA PRO A 12 8.34 18.05 -16.53
C PRO A 12 7.80 19.34 -17.18
N ASN A 13 8.39 20.49 -16.85
CA ASN A 13 8.06 21.78 -17.47
C ASN A 13 8.90 22.02 -18.74
N THR A 14 8.61 21.28 -19.80
CA THR A 14 9.44 21.28 -21.03
C THR A 14 8.82 22.07 -22.19
N GLY A 15 7.82 22.92 -21.94
CA GLY A 15 7.08 23.61 -23.00
C GLY A 15 6.33 22.67 -23.96
N THR A 16 5.57 23.23 -24.91
CA THR A 16 4.77 22.48 -25.90
C THR A 16 5.60 21.85 -27.03
N SER A 17 6.91 22.09 -27.07
CA SER A 17 7.81 21.76 -28.20
C SER A 17 8.32 20.32 -28.22
N ASN A 18 8.21 19.56 -27.12
CA ASN A 18 8.49 18.12 -27.14
C ASN A 18 7.17 17.36 -27.34
N PRO A 19 6.97 16.57 -28.41
CA PRO A 19 5.75 15.79 -28.59
C PRO A 19 5.74 14.47 -27.79
N ASN A 20 6.87 14.10 -27.16
CA ASN A 20 7.02 12.79 -26.55
C ASN A 20 6.36 12.69 -25.17
N LEU A 21 5.84 11.50 -24.87
CA LEU A 21 5.38 11.10 -23.55
C LEU A 21 6.55 10.63 -22.67
N TYR A 22 6.58 11.08 -21.43
CA TYR A 22 7.64 10.78 -20.46
C TYR A 22 7.39 9.46 -19.72
N PRO A 23 8.43 8.70 -19.31
CA PRO A 23 8.25 7.61 -18.36
C PRO A 23 7.58 8.12 -17.07
N VAL A 24 6.84 7.23 -16.41
CA VAL A 24 6.09 7.55 -15.19
C VAL A 24 6.71 6.79 -14.02
N LEU A 25 6.99 7.49 -12.93
CA LEU A 25 7.43 6.92 -11.67
C LEU A 25 6.34 7.11 -10.62
N VAL A 26 5.75 6.03 -10.13
CA VAL A 26 4.73 6.08 -9.07
C VAL A 26 5.38 5.67 -7.76
N PHE A 27 5.38 6.59 -6.80
CA PHE A 27 5.99 6.39 -5.49
C PHE A 27 4.94 6.03 -4.43
N ILE A 28 5.17 4.91 -3.74
CA ILE A 28 4.39 4.40 -2.61
C ILE A 28 5.24 4.60 -1.36
N HIS A 29 4.77 5.45 -0.44
CA HIS A 29 5.53 5.78 0.76
C HIS A 29 5.56 4.63 1.77
N GLY A 30 6.61 4.62 2.61
CA GLY A 30 6.72 3.76 3.78
C GLY A 30 5.96 4.29 5.00
N GLY A 31 6.29 3.78 6.19
CA GLY A 31 5.71 4.22 7.46
C GLY A 31 5.02 3.12 8.27
N GLY A 32 5.47 1.88 8.14
CA GLY A 32 5.02 0.77 8.99
C GLY A 32 3.55 0.41 8.83
N TRP A 33 2.92 0.81 7.71
CA TRP A 33 1.48 0.76 7.47
C TRP A 33 0.63 1.62 8.41
N ILE A 34 1.26 2.41 9.30
CA ILE A 34 0.59 3.13 10.39
C ILE A 34 0.57 4.64 10.11
N MET A 35 1.62 5.15 9.47
CA MET A 35 1.82 6.57 9.23
C MET A 35 2.43 6.83 7.85
N GLY A 36 2.58 8.11 7.51
CA GLY A 36 3.18 8.57 6.26
C GLY A 36 2.17 9.31 5.38
N SER A 37 2.68 10.04 4.40
CA SER A 37 1.86 10.74 3.41
C SER A 37 2.65 11.03 2.14
N SER A 38 1.95 11.07 1.02
CA SER A 38 2.47 11.48 -0.28
C SER A 38 3.08 12.90 -0.29
N ILE A 39 2.61 13.80 0.58
CA ILE A 39 3.11 15.18 0.67
C ILE A 39 4.53 15.29 1.23
N GLN A 40 5.00 14.27 1.96
CA GLN A 40 6.35 14.20 2.51
C GLN A 40 7.41 13.99 1.42
N TYR A 41 6.99 13.69 0.18
CA TYR A 41 7.85 13.36 -0.94
C TYR A 41 7.63 14.31 -2.12
N PRO A 42 7.98 15.60 -1.97
CA PRO A 42 7.95 16.53 -3.10
C PRO A 42 8.93 16.07 -4.19
N ALA A 43 8.46 15.92 -5.42
CA ALA A 43 9.23 15.25 -6.48
C ALA A 43 9.60 16.14 -7.68
N MET A 44 9.61 17.47 -7.49
CA MET A 44 9.91 18.44 -8.56
C MET A 44 11.29 18.20 -9.19
N PHE A 45 12.32 17.95 -8.37
CA PHE A 45 13.69 17.68 -8.85
C PHE A 45 13.79 16.42 -9.70
N LEU A 46 13.01 15.38 -9.38
CA LEU A 46 12.94 14.17 -10.21
C LEU A 46 12.18 14.45 -11.51
N ALA A 47 11.13 15.27 -11.47
CA ALA A 47 10.38 15.64 -12.65
C ALA A 47 11.24 16.43 -13.67
N GLU A 48 12.19 17.24 -13.22
CA GLU A 48 13.17 17.92 -14.09
C GLU A 48 14.05 16.94 -14.88
N ARG A 49 14.16 15.68 -14.45
CA ARG A 49 14.88 14.61 -15.17
C ARG A 49 14.03 13.95 -16.25
N GLN A 50 13.03 14.64 -16.78
CA GLN A 50 12.15 14.17 -17.86
C GLN A 50 11.36 12.90 -17.49
N VAL A 51 10.86 12.86 -16.25
CA VAL A 51 10.00 11.79 -15.72
C VAL A 51 8.74 12.42 -15.16
N VAL A 52 7.57 11.83 -15.37
CA VAL A 52 6.38 12.21 -14.60
C VAL A 52 6.40 11.44 -13.30
N VAL A 53 6.42 12.13 -12.17
CA VAL A 53 6.43 11.50 -10.85
C VAL A 53 5.04 11.63 -10.23
N VAL A 54 4.51 10.53 -9.71
CA VAL A 54 3.23 10.50 -9.00
C VAL A 54 3.47 9.98 -7.59
N THR A 55 3.07 10.72 -6.56
CA THR A 55 3.08 10.22 -5.18
C THR A 55 1.64 9.98 -4.73
N ILE A 56 1.36 8.81 -4.17
CA ILE A 56 -0.01 8.39 -3.83
C ILE A 56 -0.19 8.28 -2.31
N ASN A 57 -1.38 8.62 -1.84
CA ASN A 57 -1.84 8.23 -0.50
C ASN A 57 -2.63 6.92 -0.60
N TYR A 58 -2.68 6.21 0.53
CA TYR A 58 -3.52 5.03 0.73
C TYR A 58 -3.95 5.01 2.21
N ARG A 59 -5.04 4.31 2.55
CA ARG A 59 -5.46 4.20 3.94
C ARG A 59 -4.41 3.47 4.77
N LEU A 60 -4.22 3.96 6.00
CA LEU A 60 -3.23 3.47 6.96
C LEU A 60 -3.91 2.95 8.23
N ASN A 61 -3.13 2.24 9.03
CA ASN A 61 -3.49 1.71 10.33
C ASN A 61 -4.77 0.84 10.26
N ALA A 62 -5.56 0.76 11.33
CA ALA A 62 -6.82 0.02 11.36
C ALA A 62 -7.78 0.42 10.22
N LEU A 63 -7.77 1.69 9.78
CA LEU A 63 -8.61 2.14 8.66
C LEU A 63 -8.19 1.53 7.32
N GLY A 64 -6.92 1.18 7.16
CA GLY A 64 -6.34 0.58 5.95
C GLY A 64 -6.17 -0.94 6.00
N PHE A 65 -6.00 -1.52 7.19
CA PHE A 65 -5.50 -2.89 7.32
C PHE A 65 -6.22 -3.76 8.34
N LEU A 66 -7.27 -3.26 9.01
CA LEU A 66 -8.11 -4.08 9.89
C LEU A 66 -8.73 -5.25 9.12
N SER A 67 -8.64 -6.45 9.69
CA SER A 67 -9.27 -7.65 9.14
C SER A 67 -9.91 -8.49 10.24
N THR A 68 -11.16 -8.90 10.03
CA THR A 68 -11.87 -9.91 10.84
C THR A 68 -11.67 -11.34 10.31
N GLY A 69 -10.86 -11.51 9.25
CA GLY A 69 -10.58 -12.82 8.65
C GLY A 69 -11.77 -13.42 7.90
N ASP A 70 -12.84 -12.65 7.72
CA ASP A 70 -14.05 -13.02 7.00
C ASP A 70 -14.48 -11.87 6.07
N VAL A 71 -15.72 -11.91 5.59
CA VAL A 71 -16.24 -10.94 4.63
C VAL A 71 -16.61 -9.60 5.26
N ASN A 72 -16.72 -9.52 6.60
CA ASN A 72 -17.17 -8.31 7.30
C ASN A 72 -16.10 -7.21 7.23
N ALA A 73 -14.85 -7.58 7.48
CA ALA A 73 -13.67 -6.77 7.21
C ALA A 73 -12.59 -7.65 6.53
N PRO A 74 -12.57 -7.70 5.18
CA PRO A 74 -11.63 -8.53 4.42
C PRO A 74 -10.18 -8.03 4.43
N GLY A 75 -9.88 -6.88 5.03
CA GLY A 75 -8.53 -6.32 5.11
C GLY A 75 -7.94 -5.83 3.80
N ASN A 76 -6.65 -5.47 3.87
CA ASN A 76 -5.83 -4.97 2.76
C ASN A 76 -6.40 -3.73 2.04
N TYR A 77 -7.26 -2.94 2.68
CA TYR A 77 -7.87 -1.75 2.09
C TYR A 77 -6.82 -0.78 1.55
N GLY A 78 -5.69 -0.60 2.25
CA GLY A 78 -4.58 0.21 1.77
C GLY A 78 -3.98 -0.29 0.45
N LEU A 79 -3.81 -1.60 0.26
CA LEU A 79 -3.35 -2.16 -1.03
C LEU A 79 -4.40 -1.99 -2.14
N TRP A 80 -5.68 -2.11 -1.79
CA TRP A 80 -6.77 -1.83 -2.72
C TRP A 80 -6.80 -0.37 -3.16
N ASP A 81 -6.52 0.56 -2.25
CA ASP A 81 -6.39 1.98 -2.58
C ASP A 81 -5.22 2.22 -3.54
N GLN A 82 -4.07 1.59 -3.27
CA GLN A 82 -2.90 1.67 -4.16
C GLN A 82 -3.22 1.11 -5.55
N LEU A 83 -3.94 0.00 -5.64
CA LEU A 83 -4.44 -0.55 -6.91
C LEU A 83 -5.31 0.47 -7.65
N LYS A 84 -6.26 1.11 -6.96
CA LYS A 84 -7.14 2.12 -7.56
C LYS A 84 -6.38 3.37 -8.00
N ALA A 85 -5.35 3.77 -7.26
CA ALA A 85 -4.45 4.83 -7.70
C ALA A 85 -3.70 4.43 -8.98
N LEU A 86 -3.15 3.22 -9.06
CA LEU A 86 -2.47 2.70 -10.25
C LEU A 86 -3.41 2.61 -11.47
N GLU A 87 -4.64 2.14 -11.29
CA GLU A 87 -5.68 2.15 -12.33
C GLU A 87 -5.98 3.57 -12.81
N PHE A 88 -6.15 4.52 -11.88
CA PHE A 88 -6.36 5.93 -12.20
C PHE A 88 -5.19 6.51 -12.99
N ILE A 89 -3.95 6.26 -12.56
CA ILE A 89 -2.74 6.72 -13.23
C ILE A 89 -2.68 6.13 -14.63
N LYS A 90 -2.88 4.82 -14.80
CA LYS A 90 -2.87 4.15 -16.10
C LYS A 90 -3.86 4.78 -17.08
N ARG A 91 -5.06 5.15 -16.62
CA ARG A 91 -6.11 5.78 -17.44
C ARG A 91 -5.82 7.25 -17.78
N ASN A 92 -5.24 8.01 -16.86
CA ASN A 92 -5.22 9.48 -16.94
C ASN A 92 -3.84 10.09 -17.21
N ILE A 93 -2.73 9.38 -16.96
CA ILE A 93 -1.40 10.00 -16.91
C ILE A 93 -0.95 10.58 -18.26
N LYS A 94 -1.54 10.14 -19.37
CA LYS A 94 -1.31 10.71 -20.71
C LYS A 94 -1.64 12.21 -20.76
N SER A 95 -2.67 12.65 -20.05
CA SER A 95 -3.05 14.08 -19.97
C SER A 95 -1.99 14.93 -19.27
N PHE A 96 -1.18 14.29 -18.42
CA PHE A 96 -0.02 14.89 -17.75
C PHE A 96 1.29 14.59 -18.49
N ARG A 97 1.19 14.20 -19.77
CA ARG A 97 2.30 13.84 -20.64
C ARG A 97 3.11 12.62 -20.19
N GLY A 98 2.58 11.81 -19.28
CA GLY A 98 3.15 10.52 -18.91
C GLY A 98 2.78 9.44 -19.92
N ASN A 99 3.69 8.50 -20.14
CA ASN A 99 3.48 7.35 -20.98
C ASN A 99 2.88 6.21 -20.14
N PRO A 100 1.59 5.85 -20.33
CA PRO A 100 0.95 4.79 -19.54
C PRO A 100 1.60 3.42 -19.75
N GLN A 101 2.41 3.24 -20.79
CA GLN A 101 3.12 1.99 -21.09
C GLN A 101 4.56 1.95 -20.55
N LYS A 102 4.98 3.01 -19.84
CA LYS A 102 6.29 3.11 -19.18
C LYS A 102 6.12 3.54 -17.72
N ILE A 103 5.24 2.85 -16.99
CA ILE A 103 5.02 3.03 -15.56
C ILE A 103 6.01 2.15 -14.78
N THR A 104 6.73 2.79 -13.86
CA THR A 104 7.58 2.15 -12.85
C THR A 104 6.96 2.42 -11.49
N ILE A 105 6.69 1.39 -10.70
CA ILE A 105 6.31 1.58 -9.29
C ILE A 105 7.56 1.53 -8.41
N MET A 106 7.62 2.39 -7.41
CA MET A 106 8.76 2.53 -6.51
C MET A 106 8.24 2.69 -5.09
N GLY A 107 8.92 2.09 -4.12
CA GLY A 107 8.55 2.29 -2.73
C GLY A 107 9.72 2.04 -1.78
N GLN A 108 9.57 2.58 -0.58
CA GLN A 108 10.54 2.46 0.51
C GLN A 108 9.90 1.81 1.74
N SER A 109 10.62 0.92 2.43
CA SER A 109 10.11 0.18 3.61
C SER A 109 8.78 -0.54 3.30
N THR A 110 7.70 -0.24 4.01
CA THR A 110 6.36 -0.80 3.72
C THR A 110 5.83 -0.41 2.33
N GLY A 111 6.30 0.70 1.75
CA GLY A 111 6.07 1.02 0.35
C GLY A 111 6.79 0.05 -0.60
N ALA A 112 7.99 -0.42 -0.25
CA ALA A 112 8.71 -1.44 -1.01
C ALA A 112 8.03 -2.81 -0.89
N ALA A 113 7.51 -3.15 0.29
CA ALA A 113 6.65 -4.32 0.48
C ALA A 113 5.37 -4.21 -0.35
N SER A 114 4.73 -3.03 -0.42
CA SER A 114 3.59 -2.76 -1.30
C SER A 114 3.93 -3.02 -2.77
N VAL A 115 5.10 -2.55 -3.23
CA VAL A 115 5.59 -2.84 -4.59
C VAL A 115 5.72 -4.33 -4.82
N GLY A 116 6.31 -5.07 -3.87
CA GLY A 116 6.37 -6.52 -3.90
C GLY A 116 4.99 -7.18 -4.00
N HIS A 117 4.04 -6.73 -3.18
CA HIS A 117 2.64 -7.21 -3.18
C HIS A 117 1.94 -6.97 -4.51
N HIS A 118 2.19 -5.83 -5.17
CA HIS A 118 1.69 -5.58 -6.52
C HIS A 118 2.33 -6.46 -7.59
N ILE A 119 3.59 -6.90 -7.41
CA ILE A 119 4.25 -7.84 -8.35
C ILE A 119 3.63 -9.24 -8.27
N VAL A 120 3.33 -9.70 -7.05
CA VAL A 120 2.78 -11.05 -6.82
C VAL A 120 1.25 -11.10 -6.90
N SER A 121 0.56 -9.96 -6.84
CA SER A 121 -0.89 -9.92 -6.98
C SER A 121 -1.32 -10.03 -8.45
N PRO A 122 -2.21 -10.97 -8.80
CA PRO A 122 -2.76 -11.07 -10.15
C PRO A 122 -3.59 -9.84 -10.55
N ARG A 123 -3.99 -9.01 -9.58
CA ARG A 123 -4.86 -7.84 -9.83
C ARG A 123 -4.12 -6.63 -10.39
N SER A 124 -2.79 -6.58 -10.25
CA SER A 124 -1.99 -5.43 -10.66
C SER A 124 -1.16 -5.69 -11.92
N VAL A 125 -1.30 -6.87 -12.52
CA VAL A 125 -0.42 -7.38 -13.57
C VAL A 125 -0.31 -6.42 -14.75
N ASP A 126 -1.34 -5.67 -15.15
CA ASP A 126 -1.27 -4.83 -16.35
C ASP A 126 -1.02 -3.33 -16.09
N LEU A 127 -0.81 -2.96 -14.83
CA LEU A 127 -0.76 -1.54 -14.41
C LEU A 127 0.63 -0.91 -14.50
N PHE A 128 1.70 -1.72 -14.44
CA PHE A 128 3.09 -1.23 -14.45
C PHE A 128 4.04 -2.19 -15.17
N GLN A 129 5.23 -1.72 -15.53
CA GLN A 129 6.22 -2.47 -16.33
C GLN A 129 7.54 -2.71 -15.61
N ARG A 130 7.85 -1.93 -14.57
CA ARG A 130 9.11 -2.02 -13.79
C ARG A 130 8.83 -1.73 -12.33
N ALA A 131 9.72 -2.20 -11.47
CA ALA A 131 9.59 -2.00 -10.03
C ALA A 131 10.93 -1.62 -9.40
N ILE A 132 10.86 -0.78 -8.36
CA ILE A 132 12.01 -0.41 -7.51
C ILE A 132 11.61 -0.61 -6.04
N MET A 133 12.38 -1.39 -5.30
CA MET A 133 12.11 -1.76 -3.91
C MET A 133 13.29 -1.32 -3.04
N LEU A 134 13.07 -0.32 -2.20
CA LEU A 134 14.10 0.22 -1.31
C LEU A 134 13.84 -0.20 0.14
N SER A 135 14.77 -0.93 0.74
CA SER A 135 14.75 -1.26 2.17
C SER A 135 13.51 -2.02 2.63
N GLY A 136 13.01 -2.95 1.80
CA GLY A 136 11.84 -3.77 2.11
C GLY A 136 11.41 -4.66 0.96
N SER A 137 10.63 -5.69 1.26
CA SER A 137 10.06 -6.60 0.25
C SER A 137 8.77 -7.26 0.71
N ASP A 138 8.05 -7.88 -0.22
CA ASP A 138 6.91 -8.78 0.06
C ASP A 138 7.33 -10.08 0.77
N LEU A 139 8.63 -10.32 0.92
CA LEU A 139 9.20 -11.43 1.69
C LEU A 139 9.71 -11.00 3.07
N SER A 140 9.64 -9.71 3.40
CA SER A 140 9.98 -9.24 4.74
C SER A 140 9.00 -9.82 5.76
N GLU A 141 9.47 -10.24 6.92
CA GLU A 141 8.64 -10.91 7.94
C GLU A 141 7.44 -10.05 8.38
N TRP A 142 7.62 -8.73 8.42
CA TRP A 142 6.58 -7.74 8.75
C TRP A 142 5.67 -7.34 7.58
N SER A 143 5.85 -7.91 6.38
CA SER A 143 5.10 -7.50 5.18
C SER A 143 3.69 -8.08 5.10
N THR A 144 3.45 -9.21 5.76
CA THR A 144 2.16 -9.91 5.83
C THR A 144 1.86 -10.33 7.26
N VAL A 145 0.60 -10.62 7.54
CA VAL A 145 0.14 -11.09 8.85
C VAL A 145 -0.68 -12.36 8.69
N LYS A 146 -0.55 -13.26 9.66
CA LYS A 146 -1.38 -14.47 9.71
C LYS A 146 -2.82 -14.07 10.01
N LYS A 147 -3.77 -14.75 9.35
CA LYS A 147 -5.22 -14.56 9.55
C LYS A 147 -5.63 -14.62 11.03
N VAL A 148 -5.06 -15.55 11.79
CA VAL A 148 -5.37 -15.70 13.23
C VAL A 148 -4.96 -14.47 14.04
N ASP A 149 -3.84 -13.85 13.69
CA ASP A 149 -3.34 -12.70 14.43
C ASP A 149 -4.10 -11.42 14.03
N SER A 150 -4.55 -11.29 12.78
CA SER A 150 -5.43 -10.18 12.39
C SER A 150 -6.78 -10.22 13.10
N ILE A 151 -7.35 -11.41 13.30
CA ILE A 151 -8.59 -11.61 14.09
C ILE A 151 -8.37 -11.19 15.56
N LYS A 152 -7.26 -11.62 16.17
CA LYS A 152 -6.92 -11.21 17.56
C LYS A 152 -6.80 -9.70 17.68
N TYR A 153 -6.12 -9.07 16.73
CA TYR A 153 -5.96 -7.62 16.68
C TYR A 153 -7.31 -6.91 16.54
N ALA A 154 -8.19 -7.36 15.65
CA ALA A 154 -9.52 -6.78 15.46
C ALA A 154 -10.38 -6.85 16.74
N LYS A 155 -10.37 -8.00 17.43
CA LYS A 155 -11.06 -8.17 18.71
C LYS A 155 -10.47 -7.29 19.80
N ALA A 156 -9.15 -7.18 19.90
CA ALA A 156 -8.49 -6.35 20.89
C ALA A 156 -8.78 -4.86 20.67
N LEU A 157 -8.77 -4.39 19.41
CA LEU A 157 -9.19 -3.04 19.04
C LEU A 157 -10.65 -2.77 19.44
N ALA A 158 -11.55 -3.70 19.12
CA ALA A 158 -12.96 -3.57 19.46
C ALA A 158 -13.17 -3.51 20.98
N TYR A 159 -12.50 -4.37 21.73
CA TYR A 159 -12.54 -4.34 23.20
C TYR A 159 -12.09 -3.00 23.77
N GLU A 160 -10.95 -2.47 23.28
CA GLU A 160 -10.35 -1.21 23.74
C GLU A 160 -11.28 0.00 23.59
N ILE A 161 -12.19 -0.03 22.60
CA ILE A 161 -13.13 1.07 22.34
C ILE A 161 -14.57 0.70 22.70
N GLY A 162 -14.79 -0.39 23.45
CA GLY A 162 -16.12 -0.82 23.90
C GLY A 162 -17.07 -1.24 22.78
N CYS A 163 -16.54 -1.85 21.71
CA CYS A 163 -17.32 -2.51 20.67
C CYS A 163 -17.50 -4.02 20.96
N PRO A 164 -18.54 -4.67 20.42
CA PRO A 164 -18.72 -6.12 20.55
C PRO A 164 -17.53 -6.91 20.00
N VAL A 165 -17.19 -8.04 20.62
CA VAL A 165 -16.04 -8.89 20.23
C VAL A 165 -16.41 -10.32 19.82
N ASP A 166 -17.62 -10.75 20.16
CA ASP A 166 -18.09 -12.12 19.93
C ASP A 166 -18.73 -12.32 18.56
N ASP A 167 -19.10 -11.22 17.90
CA ASP A 167 -19.78 -11.17 16.61
C ASP A 167 -19.03 -10.20 15.68
N MET A 168 -18.47 -10.71 14.58
CA MET A 168 -17.62 -9.93 13.67
C MET A 168 -18.40 -8.88 12.88
N GLU A 169 -19.67 -9.14 12.58
CA GLU A 169 -20.54 -8.18 11.88
C GLU A 169 -20.83 -7.00 12.81
N ARG A 170 -21.28 -7.28 14.04
CA ARG A 170 -21.55 -6.24 15.05
C ARG A 170 -20.29 -5.48 15.48
N LEU A 171 -19.15 -6.16 15.52
CA LEU A 171 -17.85 -5.52 15.75
C LEU A 171 -17.58 -4.46 14.69
N VAL A 172 -17.73 -4.82 13.42
CA VAL A 172 -17.45 -3.94 12.28
C VAL A 172 -18.48 -2.81 12.20
N ASP A 173 -19.75 -3.08 12.46
CA ASP A 173 -20.79 -2.04 12.50
C ASP A 173 -20.55 -1.04 13.62
N CYS A 174 -20.12 -1.50 14.80
CA CYS A 174 -19.75 -0.62 15.90
C CYS A 174 -18.61 0.33 15.48
N LEU A 175 -17.56 -0.20 14.86
CA LEU A 175 -16.44 0.59 14.35
C LEU A 175 -16.89 1.61 13.29
N ARG A 176 -17.73 1.21 12.35
CA ARG A 176 -18.13 2.05 11.21
C ARG A 176 -19.12 3.16 11.57
N TYR A 177 -20.10 2.85 12.42
CA TYR A 177 -21.25 3.72 12.64
C TYR A 177 -21.27 4.40 14.01
N TYR A 178 -20.55 3.87 14.99
CA TYR A 178 -20.62 4.33 16.38
C TYR A 178 -19.28 4.82 16.94
N ARG A 179 -18.23 4.84 16.13
CA ARG A 179 -16.89 5.31 16.49
C ARG A 179 -16.36 6.27 15.46
N THR A 180 -15.64 7.27 15.92
CA THR A 180 -14.92 8.22 15.07
C THR A 180 -13.57 7.65 14.64
N TYR A 181 -13.06 8.10 13.49
CA TYR A 181 -11.74 7.68 13.02
C TYR A 181 -10.63 7.96 14.04
N ASN A 182 -10.73 9.06 14.80
CA ASN A 182 -9.77 9.40 15.83
C ASN A 182 -9.79 8.40 16.99
N GLU A 183 -10.97 7.95 17.43
CA GLU A 183 -11.07 6.91 18.46
C GLU A 183 -10.45 5.59 17.99
N ILE A 184 -10.76 5.19 16.75
CA ILE A 184 -10.23 3.96 16.15
C ILE A 184 -8.70 4.03 16.05
N VAL A 185 -8.17 5.12 15.48
CA VAL A 185 -6.71 5.29 15.32
C VAL A 185 -6.01 5.38 16.67
N ASN A 186 -6.54 6.13 17.63
CA ASN A 186 -5.90 6.24 18.94
C ASN A 186 -5.89 4.90 19.69
N ALA A 187 -6.99 4.13 19.63
CA ALA A 187 -7.04 2.80 20.23
C ALA A 187 -6.13 1.80 19.52
N SER A 188 -6.08 1.84 18.19
CA SER A 188 -5.21 0.99 17.38
C SER A 188 -3.72 1.12 17.76
N MET A 189 -3.30 2.31 18.16
CA MET A 189 -1.93 2.59 18.64
C MET A 189 -1.67 2.02 20.04
N ARG A 190 -2.69 1.93 20.90
CA ARG A 190 -2.56 1.39 22.27
C ARG A 190 -2.58 -0.13 22.30
N VAL A 191 -3.30 -0.75 21.38
CA VAL A 191 -3.45 -2.21 21.27
C VAL A 191 -2.16 -2.89 20.77
N SER A 192 -1.06 -2.13 20.56
CA SER A 192 0.26 -2.51 20.04
C SER A 192 0.67 -3.97 20.24
N LEU A 193 0.09 -4.81 19.40
CA LEU A 193 0.54 -6.13 19.02
C LEU A 193 0.94 -5.94 17.56
N LEU A 194 2.15 -6.36 17.20
CA LEU A 194 2.67 -6.29 15.84
C LEU A 194 1.75 -7.03 14.85
N VAL A 195 0.67 -6.40 14.38
CA VAL A 195 -0.26 -6.99 13.42
C VAL A 195 -0.94 -5.97 12.49
N ASN A 196 -0.25 -4.87 12.19
CA ASN A 196 -0.59 -4.07 11.00
C ASN A 196 0.18 -4.63 9.81
N GLY A 197 -0.53 -5.35 8.94
CA GLY A 197 0.06 -5.90 7.74
C GLY A 197 -0.99 -6.60 6.90
N ASN A 198 -0.53 -7.19 5.80
CA ASN A 198 -1.41 -7.66 4.75
C ASN A 198 -1.83 -9.11 5.00
N ILE A 199 -3.13 -9.38 4.98
CA ILE A 199 -3.64 -10.75 5.05
C ILE A 199 -3.51 -11.44 3.68
N VAL A 200 -3.37 -12.76 3.70
CA VAL A 200 -3.23 -13.61 2.50
C VAL A 200 -4.27 -14.73 2.49
N GLY A 201 -4.50 -15.35 1.33
CA GLY A 201 -5.12 -16.68 1.28
C GLY A 201 -6.63 -16.72 1.54
N VAL A 202 -7.37 -15.68 1.17
CA VAL A 202 -8.85 -15.73 1.06
C VAL A 202 -9.28 -15.42 -0.38
N ASP A 203 -10.38 -15.99 -0.85
CA ASP A 203 -10.77 -15.96 -2.28
C ASP A 203 -10.86 -14.53 -2.88
N TYR A 204 -11.25 -13.56 -2.07
CA TYR A 204 -11.32 -12.15 -2.43
C TYR A 204 -10.09 -11.34 -1.98
N ALA A 205 -9.07 -11.93 -1.35
CA ALA A 205 -7.92 -11.19 -0.85
C ALA A 205 -7.05 -10.67 -1.98
N PHE A 206 -6.53 -9.45 -1.79
CA PHE A 206 -5.53 -8.83 -2.64
C PHE A 206 -4.35 -9.77 -2.96
N LEU A 207 -3.90 -10.54 -1.96
CA LEU A 207 -2.89 -11.58 -2.07
C LEU A 207 -3.56 -12.97 -2.03
N PRO A 208 -3.55 -13.74 -3.13
CA PRO A 208 -4.23 -15.03 -3.17
C PRO A 208 -3.55 -16.10 -2.30
N ASP A 209 -2.29 -15.91 -1.94
CA ASP A 209 -1.47 -16.83 -1.16
C ASP A 209 -0.31 -16.06 -0.51
N HIS A 210 0.49 -16.72 0.32
CA HIS A 210 1.69 -16.12 0.88
C HIS A 210 2.68 -15.75 -0.25
N PRO A 211 3.29 -14.55 -0.26
CA PRO A 211 4.16 -14.11 -1.36
C PRO A 211 5.32 -15.07 -1.68
N ALA A 212 5.87 -15.76 -0.67
CA ALA A 212 6.89 -16.79 -0.87
C ALA A 212 6.39 -17.93 -1.77
N ASP A 213 5.17 -18.42 -1.54
CA ASP A 213 4.59 -19.53 -2.30
C ASP A 213 4.23 -19.09 -3.72
N ILE A 214 3.69 -17.88 -3.89
CA ILE A 214 3.43 -17.30 -5.22
C ILE A 214 4.73 -17.19 -6.03
N ARG A 215 5.83 -16.79 -5.38
CA ARG A 215 7.14 -16.67 -6.02
C ARG A 215 7.71 -18.02 -6.41
N LEU A 216 7.74 -18.99 -5.49
CA LEU A 216 8.24 -20.35 -5.73
C LEU A 216 7.49 -21.04 -6.86
N GLN A 217 6.19 -20.81 -6.96
CA GLN A 217 5.34 -21.40 -8.00
C GLN A 217 5.37 -20.62 -9.34
N GLY A 218 6.12 -19.52 -9.42
CA GLY A 218 6.19 -18.69 -10.63
C GLY A 218 4.88 -17.97 -11.00
N ARG A 219 3.92 -17.85 -10.07
CA ARG A 219 2.59 -17.26 -10.32
C ARG A 219 2.57 -15.72 -10.21
N HIS A 220 3.70 -15.07 -10.48
CA HIS A 220 3.86 -13.62 -10.33
C HIS A 220 4.30 -12.96 -11.64
N LYS A 221 4.20 -11.63 -11.70
CA LYS A 221 4.61 -10.88 -12.89
C LYS A 221 6.14 -10.91 -13.05
N HIS A 222 6.62 -11.34 -14.22
CA HIS A 222 8.04 -11.26 -14.59
C HIS A 222 8.39 -9.88 -15.16
N ILE A 223 9.09 -9.07 -14.37
CA ILE A 223 9.57 -7.73 -14.78
C ILE A 223 10.97 -7.45 -14.26
N LYS A 224 11.57 -6.39 -14.81
CA LYS A 224 12.81 -5.82 -14.29
C LYS A 224 12.55 -5.16 -12.93
N VAL A 225 13.30 -5.60 -11.93
CA VAL A 225 13.25 -5.08 -10.56
C VAL A 225 14.62 -4.54 -10.18
N ILE A 226 14.65 -3.36 -9.57
CA ILE A 226 15.81 -2.88 -8.81
C ILE A 226 15.46 -3.02 -7.34
N CYS A 227 16.29 -3.69 -6.56
CA CYS A 227 16.13 -3.80 -5.12
C CYS A 227 17.43 -3.41 -4.42
N GLY A 228 17.32 -2.80 -3.24
CA GLY A 228 18.48 -2.41 -2.43
C GLY A 228 18.13 -2.21 -0.97
N ILE A 229 19.16 -2.26 -0.13
CA ILE A 229 19.12 -1.98 1.31
C ILE A 229 20.23 -0.98 1.64
N VAL A 230 20.14 -0.34 2.81
CA VAL A 230 21.23 0.51 3.34
C VAL A 230 22.06 -0.25 4.39
N GLU A 231 23.26 0.24 4.68
CA GLU A 231 24.22 -0.44 5.58
C GLU A 231 23.70 -0.62 7.01
N HIS A 232 22.88 0.33 7.49
CA HIS A 232 22.44 0.42 8.88
C HIS A 232 20.91 0.47 9.01
N GLU A 233 20.18 -0.42 8.33
CA GLU A 233 18.70 -0.50 8.36
C GLU A 233 18.12 -0.53 9.78
N GLY A 234 18.77 -1.27 10.69
CA GLY A 234 18.29 -1.47 12.05
C GLY A 234 18.46 -0.27 12.97
N SER A 235 19.39 0.65 12.68
CA SER A 235 19.79 1.72 13.60
C SER A 235 18.69 2.74 13.89
N PHE A 236 17.65 2.81 13.07
CA PHE A 236 16.47 3.65 13.33
C PHE A 236 15.49 3.03 14.35
N PHE A 237 15.55 1.70 14.55
CA PHE A 237 14.56 0.93 15.32
C PHE A 237 15.06 0.43 16.69
N ILE A 238 16.36 0.62 16.98
CA ILE A 238 17.04 0.21 18.22
C ILE A 238 17.52 1.43 18.99
#